data_AF-A0A2N2YK65-F1
#
_entry.id   AF-A0A2N2YK65-F1
#
_cell.length_a   1.000
_cell.length_b   1.000
_cell.length_c   1.000
_cell.angle_alpha   90.00
_cell.angle_beta   90.00
_cell.angle_gamma   90.00
#
_symmetry.space_group_name_H-M   'P 1'
#
loop_
_entity.id
_entity.type
_entity.pdbx_description
1 polymer ?
#
loop_
_entity_poly.entity_id
_entity_poly.type
_entity_poly.pdbx_seq_one_letter_code
_entity_poly.pdbx_strand_id
1 'polypeptide(L)'
;MANEQLIITGIEYKIRKLIELNASIIKENIALKHQLGERDNQLTLLTRELGEKSNELVKITLAKTLEKEFGVEESREKLEDLIAEIDRCIEVLSE
;
A
#
# COMPACT_ATOMS: atom_id res chain seq x y z
N MET A 1 46.21 14.72 40.34
CA MET A 1 46.98 13.86 39.43
C MET A 1 46.35 12.48 39.24
N ALA A 2 46.57 11.48 40.11
CA ALA A 2 46.09 10.09 39.87
C ALA A 2 44.55 9.94 39.80
N ASN A 3 43.81 10.69 40.62
CA ASN A 3 42.35 10.64 40.65
C ASN A 3 41.71 11.29 39.41
N GLU A 4 42.32 12.37 38.90
CA GLU A 4 41.90 13.05 37.66
C GLU A 4 42.16 12.15 36.45
N GLN A 5 43.30 11.44 36.41
CA GLN A 5 43.61 10.46 35.36
C GLN A 5 42.57 9.32 35.30
N LEU A 6 42.13 8.83 36.47
CA LEU A 6 41.12 7.78 36.58
C LEU A 6 39.76 8.26 36.07
N ILE A 7 39.37 9.50 36.41
CA ILE A 7 38.14 10.14 35.92
C ILE A 7 38.18 10.29 34.40
N ILE A 8 39.29 10.80 33.85
CA ILE A 8 39.49 10.95 32.39
C ILE A 8 39.34 9.60 31.68
N THR A 9 40.02 8.56 32.18
CA THR A 9 39.94 7.21 31.59
C THR A 9 38.52 6.65 31.65
N GLY A 10 37.79 6.90 32.75
CA GLY A 10 36.39 6.49 32.90
C GLY A 10 35.45 7.22 31.93
N ILE A 11 35.70 8.50 31.67
CA ILE A 11 34.96 9.29 30.68
C ILE A 11 35.26 8.78 29.26
N GLU A 12 36.52 8.55 28.92
CA GLU A 12 36.92 8.01 27.60
C GLU A 12 36.26 6.67 27.30
N TYR A 13 36.21 5.76 28.29
CA TYR A 13 35.53 4.48 28.16
C TYR A 13 34.03 4.66 27.88
N LYS A 14 33.36 5.55 28.61
CA LYS A 14 31.94 5.85 28.39
C LYS A 14 31.69 6.46 27.02
N ILE A 15 32.55 7.36 26.55
CA ILE A 15 32.45 7.95 25.21
C ILE A 15 32.59 6.87 24.14
N ARG A 16 33.56 5.96 24.25
CA ARG A 16 33.71 4.85 23.30
C ARG A 16 32.46 3.97 23.23
N LYS A 17 31.91 3.61 24.39
CA LYS A 17 30.63 2.85 24.46
C LYS A 17 29.48 3.59 23.79
N LEU A 18 29.36 4.90 23.99
CA LEU A 18 28.32 5.70 23.36
C LEU A 18 28.48 5.74 21.85
N ILE A 19 29.71 5.84 21.34
CA ILE A 19 30.00 5.80 19.90
C ILE A 19 29.59 4.45 19.31
N GLU A 20 29.98 3.34 19.95
CA GLU A 20 29.62 1.99 19.51
C GLU A 20 28.11 1.77 19.50
N LEU A 21 27.42 2.18 20.56
CA LEU A 21 25.96 2.08 20.66
C LEU A 21 25.28 2.91 19.57
N ASN A 22 25.72 4.15 19.36
CA ASN A 22 25.16 5.02 18.33
C ASN A 22 25.35 4.42 16.93
N ALA A 23 26.52 3.85 16.64
CA ALA A 23 26.76 3.17 15.37
C ALA A 23 25.83 1.96 15.17
N SER A 24 25.59 1.17 16.22
CA SER A 24 24.65 0.05 16.19
C SER A 24 23.22 0.53 15.91
N ILE A 25 22.76 1.57 16.62
CA ILE A 25 21.41 2.13 16.45
C ILE A 25 21.22 2.68 15.04
N ILE A 26 22.22 3.39 14.48
CA ILE A 26 22.15 3.90 13.11
C ILE A 26 22.00 2.75 12.12
N LYS A 27 22.79 1.67 12.28
CA LYS A 27 22.71 0.49 11.42
C LYS A 27 21.34 -0.17 11.48
N GLU A 28 20.80 -0.34 12.69
CA GLU A 28 19.46 -0.91 12.90
C GLU A 28 18.37 -0.02 12.30
N ASN A 29 18.46 1.30 12.47
CA ASN A 29 17.50 2.25 11.92
C ASN A 29 17.46 2.18 10.38
N ILE A 30 18.63 2.07 9.73
CA ILE A 30 18.72 1.91 8.27
C ILE A 30 18.06 0.60 7.83
N ALA A 31 18.34 -0.50 8.54
CA ALA A 31 17.73 -1.81 8.22
C ALA A 31 16.21 -1.78 8.38
N LEU A 32 15.70 -1.18 9.46
CA LEU A 32 14.26 -1.04 9.70
C LEU A 32 13.59 -0.17 8.64
N LYS A 33 14.21 0.94 8.23
CA LYS A 33 13.70 1.79 7.14
C LYS A 33 13.61 1.04 5.82
N HIS A 34 14.61 0.22 5.51
CA HIS A 34 14.59 -0.62 4.31
C HIS A 34 13.43 -1.64 4.37
N GLN A 35 13.30 -2.36 5.48
CA GLN A 35 12.21 -3.32 5.69
C GLN A 35 10.84 -2.66 5.60
N LEU A 36 10.69 -1.46 6.17
CA LEU A 36 9.45 -0.69 6.08
C LEU A 36 9.10 -0.37 4.62
N GLY A 37 10.07 0.14 3.84
CA GLY A 37 9.87 0.41 2.41
C GLY A 37 9.49 -0.83 1.60
N GLU A 38 10.10 -1.99 1.89
CA GLU A 38 9.70 -3.26 1.25
C GLU A 38 8.27 -3.66 1.60
N ARG A 39 7.87 -3.51 2.87
CA ARG A 39 6.50 -3.81 3.32
C ARG A 39 5.48 -2.86 2.71
N ASP A 40 5.79 -1.57 2.60
CA ASP A 40 4.91 -0.58 1.96
C ASP A 40 4.69 -0.88 0.47
N ASN A 41 5.74 -1.29 -0.23
CA ASN A 41 5.64 -1.74 -1.62
C ASN A 41 4.74 -2.99 -1.76
N GLN A 42 4.91 -3.97 -0.86
CA GLN A 42 4.07 -5.16 -0.84
C GLN A 42 2.60 -4.83 -0.54
N LEU A 43 2.34 -3.95 0.42
CA LEU A 43 1.00 -3.46 0.73
C LEU A 43 0.36 -2.81 -0.48
N THR A 44 1.09 -1.92 -1.16
CA THR A 44 0.61 -1.23 -2.37
C THR A 44 0.23 -2.23 -3.47
N LEU A 45 1.06 -3.24 -3.71
CA LEU A 45 0.77 -4.29 -4.68
C LEU A 45 -0.48 -5.10 -4.31
N LEU A 46 -0.58 -5.55 -3.06
CA LEU A 46 -1.71 -6.33 -2.58
C LEU A 46 -3.02 -5.52 -2.60
N THR A 47 -2.98 -4.23 -2.24
CA THR A 47 -4.15 -3.35 -2.32
C THR A 47 -4.62 -3.18 -3.76
N ARG A 48 -3.70 -3.04 -4.72
CA ARG A 48 -4.05 -2.99 -6.15
C ARG A 48 -4.69 -4.29 -6.61
N GLU A 49 -4.07 -5.44 -6.31
CA GLU A 49 -4.61 -6.75 -6.68
C GLU A 49 -5.99 -7.00 -6.06
N LEU A 50 -6.19 -6.60 -4.81
CA LEU A 50 -7.49 -6.67 -4.13
C LEU A 50 -8.55 -5.84 -4.87
N GLY A 51 -8.21 -4.63 -5.29
CA GLY A 51 -9.11 -3.77 -6.08
C GLY A 51 -9.48 -4.40 -7.43
N GLU A 52 -8.48 -4.94 -8.14
CA GLU A 52 -8.70 -5.65 -9.41
C GLU A 52 -9.63 -6.87 -9.24
N LYS A 53 -9.38 -7.69 -8.21
CA LYS A 53 -10.21 -8.87 -7.92
C LYS A 53 -11.61 -8.52 -7.43
N SER A 54 -11.76 -7.44 -6.66
CA SER A 54 -13.07 -6.94 -6.25
C SER A 54 -13.90 -6.51 -7.47
N ASN A 55 -13.29 -5.77 -8.40
CA ASN A 55 -13.94 -5.38 -9.65
C ASN A 55 -14.33 -6.59 -10.52
N GLU A 56 -13.46 -7.60 -10.59
CA GLU A 56 -13.76 -8.85 -11.31
C GLU A 56 -14.95 -9.59 -10.69
N LEU A 57 -15.01 -9.67 -9.36
CA LEU A 57 -16.14 -10.27 -8.64
C LEU A 57 -17.45 -9.52 -8.88
N VAL A 58 -17.43 -8.19 -8.89
CA VAL A 58 -18.61 -7.38 -9.21
C VAL A 58 -19.09 -7.68 -10.63
N LYS A 59 -18.19 -7.70 -11.61
CA LYS A 59 -18.53 -8.04 -13.01
C LYS A 59 -19.16 -9.42 -13.14
N ILE A 60 -18.57 -10.43 -12.50
CA ILE A 60 -19.10 -11.81 -12.54
C ILE A 60 -20.47 -11.87 -11.87
N THR A 61 -20.63 -11.21 -10.72
CA THR A 61 -21.90 -11.21 -9.98
C THR A 61 -23.00 -10.53 -10.78
N LEU A 62 -22.69 -9.39 -11.41
CA LEU A 62 -23.62 -8.68 -12.27
C LEU A 62 -24.02 -9.53 -13.47
N ALA A 63 -23.05 -10.11 -14.19
CA ALA A 63 -23.32 -10.96 -15.35
C ALA A 63 -24.23 -12.14 -15.00
N LYS A 64 -23.94 -12.85 -13.91
CA LYS A 64 -24.77 -13.97 -13.42
C LYS A 64 -26.17 -13.54 -13.01
N THR A 65 -26.30 -12.34 -12.44
CA THR A 65 -27.61 -11.81 -12.00
C THR A 65 -28.46 -11.45 -13.21
N LEU A 66 -27.88 -10.74 -14.18
CA LEU A 66 -28.56 -10.38 -15.42
C LEU A 66 -28.98 -11.62 -16.21
N GLU A 67 -28.07 -12.58 -16.39
CA GLU A 67 -28.37 -13.85 -17.07
C GLU A 67 -29.53 -14.59 -16.39
N LYS A 68 -29.57 -14.61 -15.06
CA LYS A 68 -30.64 -15.26 -14.29
C LYS A 68 -31.98 -14.55 -14.43
N GLU A 69 -32.00 -13.21 -14.39
CA GLU A 69 -33.24 -12.42 -14.33
C GLU A 69 -33.87 -12.19 -15.72
N PHE A 70 -33.05 -12.01 -16.78
CA PHE A 70 -33.53 -11.61 -18.10
C PHE A 70 -33.12 -12.57 -19.23
N GLY A 71 -32.22 -13.54 -18.96
CA GLY A 71 -31.58 -14.32 -20.01
C GLY A 71 -30.56 -13.49 -20.81
N VAL A 72 -29.75 -14.15 -21.64
CA VAL A 72 -28.57 -13.54 -22.27
C VAL A 72 -28.92 -12.41 -23.25
N GLU A 73 -29.92 -12.62 -24.11
CA GLU A 73 -30.25 -11.68 -25.19
C GLU A 73 -30.86 -10.38 -24.65
N GLU A 74 -31.87 -10.47 -23.76
CA GLU A 74 -32.52 -9.30 -23.16
C GLU A 74 -31.56 -8.55 -22.20
N SER A 75 -30.66 -9.28 -21.52
CA SER A 75 -29.61 -8.64 -20.71
C SER A 75 -28.66 -7.79 -21.55
N ARG A 76 -28.34 -8.25 -22.76
CA ARG A 76 -27.43 -7.53 -23.66
C ARG A 76 -28.05 -6.24 -24.16
N GLU A 77 -29.30 -6.28 -24.61
CA GLU A 77 -30.02 -5.09 -25.08
C GLU A 77 -30.11 -4.03 -23.98
N LYS A 78 -30.49 -4.43 -22.75
CA LYS A 78 -30.54 -3.51 -21.60
C LYS A 78 -29.17 -2.91 -21.23
N LEU A 79 -28.09 -3.68 -21.37
CA LEU A 79 -26.74 -3.16 -21.14
C LEU A 79 -26.34 -2.13 -22.21
N GLU A 80 -26.68 -2.37 -23.48
CA GLU A 80 -26.43 -1.43 -24.58
C GLU A 80 -27.19 -0.10 -24.36
N ASP A 81 -28.45 -0.18 -23.95
CA ASP A 81 -29.25 1.01 -23.61
C ASP A 81 -28.66 1.80 -22.43
N LEU A 82 -28.24 1.09 -21.37
CA LEU A 82 -27.65 1.70 -20.18
C LEU A 82 -26.31 2.39 -20.51
N ILE A 83 -25.47 1.76 -21.36
CA ILE A 83 -24.21 2.35 -21.83
C ILE A 83 -24.51 3.65 -22.58
N ALA A 84 -25.46 3.63 -23.52
CA ALA A 84 -25.83 4.83 -24.28
C ALA A 84 -26.35 5.95 -23.38
N GLU A 85 -27.04 5.64 -22.28
CA GLU A 85 -27.48 6.63 -21.32
C GLU A 85 -26.36 7.19 -20.44
N ILE A 86 -25.41 6.34 -20.04
CA ILE A 86 -24.21 6.78 -19.33
C ILE A 86 -23.39 7.73 -20.20
N ASP A 87 -23.20 7.42 -21.48
CA ASP A 87 -22.48 8.28 -22.42
C ASP A 87 -23.13 9.66 -22.54
N ARG A 88 -24.47 9.71 -22.68
CA ARG A 88 -25.23 10.97 -22.65
C ARG A 88 -25.03 11.75 -21.36
N CYS A 89 -25.02 11.07 -20.20
CA CYS A 89 -24.78 11.72 -18.92
C CYS A 89 -23.37 12.31 -18.82
N ILE A 90 -22.35 11.59 -19.33
CA ILE A 90 -20.96 12.06 -19.33
C ILE A 90 -20.80 13.31 -20.21
N GLU A 91 -21.43 13.31 -21.39
CA GLU A 91 -21.43 14.48 -22.29
C GLU A 91 -22.02 15.71 -21.59
N VAL A 92 -23.18 15.59 -20.95
CA VAL A 92 -23.83 16.67 -20.21
C VAL A 92 -22.99 17.17 -19.03
N LEU A 93 -22.30 16.28 -18.32
CA LEU A 93 -21.46 16.65 -17.17
C LEU A 93 -20.10 17.25 -17.55
N SER A 94 -19.70 17.11 -18.82
CA SER A 94 -18.41 17.61 -19.33
C SER A 94 -18.51 18.98 -20.01
N GLU A 95 -19.73 19.56 -20.09
CA GLU A 95 -20.01 20.97 -20.44
C GLU A 95 -20.00 21.87 -19.20
#